data_AF-A0A2M9HL69-F1
#
_entry.id   AF-A0A2M9HL69-F1
#
_cell.length_a   1.000
_cell.length_b   1.000
_cell.length_c   1.000
_cell.angle_alpha   90.00
_cell.angle_beta   90.00
_cell.angle_gamma   90.00
#
_symmetry.space_group_name_H-M   'P 1'
#
loop_
_entity.id
_entity.type
_entity.pdbx_description
1 polymer ?
#
loop_
_entity_poly.entity_id
_entity_poly.type
_entity_poly.pdbx_seq_one_letter_code
_entity_poly.pdbx_strand_id
1 'polypeptide(L)'
;MAGSSADPAVEAARIWSDALTMLKHSSVLSPREKGWLEGVVPEAVFGSTIVLCVDSNDTLQAIQGNLNEQLLHTLQTVTGLTMFPAFKVAPKSSKSANTPAPKQVKSPYQMESAPTVEQFGRDSYTGKHAEPVAKPEPKYQAQPANEPQYPVGGQKMNRDPETHLNKNFTFDSFVPGDSNRFARTVALAVAEGSGQDFNPLCIYGGSGLGKTHLLNAIGNYALVKDPSLKVRYVTSEEFTNEFIDALQNPNQSQGQIAAFNRRYRQVDVLLIDDIQFLGGKEATLDQFFHTFNSLHQANKRIVIASDVAPKNLKGFEARLISRFESGLTVDVKPPDLETRIAILRMIASINGSKIPNDVLDLIAERFTENIRELEGALTRVTAVASLSNQPVTRALAEQTLQDFFTTDVEIKPTDIIGQVAKYFHLTFDDLVGRSRTKNVALARQIAMYLAREMTSMSLLDIGEVFGGRDHTTVMHAYTRVSDEMQQKQEIYNYVMELTVRLKQNSDK
;
A
#
# COMPACT_ATOMS: atom_id res chain seq x y z
N MET A 1 21.76 34.93 -9.70
CA MET A 1 20.80 36.04 -9.84
C MET A 1 19.46 35.54 -9.36
N ALA A 2 18.84 36.22 -8.40
CA ALA A 2 17.56 35.85 -7.81
C ALA A 2 16.42 36.18 -8.79
N GLY A 3 15.72 35.16 -9.27
CA GLY A 3 14.47 35.31 -10.03
C GLY A 3 13.30 35.42 -9.05
N SER A 4 12.50 36.46 -9.20
CA SER A 4 11.32 36.77 -8.39
C SER A 4 10.37 35.58 -8.27
N SER A 5 9.92 35.26 -7.05
CA SER A 5 8.78 34.35 -6.84
C SER A 5 7.51 35.03 -7.37
N ALA A 6 7.17 34.76 -8.64
CA ALA A 6 5.83 35.04 -9.13
C ALA A 6 4.84 34.16 -8.36
N ASP A 7 3.66 34.69 -8.07
CA ASP A 7 2.57 33.90 -7.49
C ASP A 7 2.28 32.70 -8.43
N PRO A 8 2.34 31.45 -7.92
CA PRO A 8 2.10 30.23 -8.71
C PRO A 8 0.82 30.27 -9.53
N ALA A 9 -0.24 30.92 -9.04
CA ALA A 9 -1.51 31.05 -9.75
C ALA A 9 -1.44 32.05 -10.91
N VAL A 10 -0.71 33.16 -10.72
CA VAL A 10 -0.50 34.18 -11.76
C VAL A 10 0.40 33.64 -12.86
N GLU A 11 1.43 32.88 -12.49
CA GLU A 11 2.30 32.20 -13.45
C GLU A 11 1.53 31.15 -14.27
N ALA A 12 0.70 30.34 -13.62
CA ALA A 12 -0.18 29.38 -14.31
C ALA A 12 -1.13 30.06 -15.30
N ALA A 13 -1.76 31.17 -14.90
CA ALA A 13 -2.65 31.94 -15.75
C ALA A 13 -1.94 32.48 -17.00
N ARG A 14 -0.72 32.99 -16.85
CA ARG A 14 0.10 33.47 -17.98
C ARG A 14 0.47 32.34 -18.92
N ILE A 15 1.06 31.26 -18.40
CA ILE A 15 1.52 30.11 -19.20
C ILE A 15 0.34 29.49 -19.97
N TRP A 16 -0.80 29.31 -19.32
CA TRP A 16 -1.98 28.74 -19.98
C TRP A 16 -2.57 29.68 -21.02
N SER A 17 -2.62 30.99 -20.78
CA SER A 17 -3.10 31.97 -21.77
C SER A 17 -2.28 31.92 -23.06
N ASP A 18 -0.96 31.87 -22.94
CA ASP A 18 -0.05 31.79 -24.09
C ASP A 18 -0.19 30.45 -24.83
N ALA A 19 -0.25 29.34 -24.08
CA ALA A 19 -0.44 28.00 -24.64
C ALA A 19 -1.79 27.84 -25.34
N LEU A 20 -2.88 28.33 -24.73
CA LEU A 20 -4.21 28.31 -25.32
C LEU A 20 -4.27 29.14 -26.61
N THR A 21 -3.59 30.29 -26.64
CA THR A 21 -3.49 31.12 -27.84
C THR A 21 -2.79 30.35 -28.97
N MET A 22 -1.68 29.69 -28.69
CA MET A 22 -0.99 28.85 -29.68
C MET A 22 -1.86 27.69 -30.17
N LEU A 23 -2.52 26.97 -29.27
CA LEU A 23 -3.39 25.83 -29.62
C LEU A 23 -4.59 26.28 -30.46
N LYS A 24 -5.18 27.44 -30.18
CA LYS A 24 -6.28 28.00 -31.00
C LYS A 24 -5.85 28.31 -32.43
N HIS A 25 -4.60 28.73 -32.65
CA HIS A 25 -4.06 29.03 -33.97
C HIS A 25 -3.42 27.82 -34.67
N SER A 26 -3.31 26.67 -34.00
CA SER A 26 -2.84 25.43 -34.62
C SER A 26 -3.76 25.01 -35.76
N SER A 27 -3.19 24.76 -36.95
CA SER A 27 -3.87 24.19 -38.11
C SER A 27 -4.08 22.67 -37.98
N VAL A 28 -3.45 22.04 -36.99
CA VAL A 28 -3.52 20.59 -36.75
C VAL A 28 -4.76 20.22 -35.93
N LEU A 29 -5.32 21.15 -35.14
CA LEU A 29 -6.49 20.90 -34.30
C LEU A 29 -7.80 21.21 -35.01
N SER A 30 -8.75 20.29 -34.92
CA SER A 30 -10.13 20.49 -35.36
C SER A 30 -10.89 21.50 -34.47
N PRO A 31 -11.99 22.10 -34.95
CA PRO A 31 -12.80 23.01 -34.13
C PRO A 31 -13.35 22.36 -32.85
N ARG A 32 -13.67 21.06 -32.89
CA ARG A 32 -14.15 20.30 -31.73
C ARG A 32 -13.06 20.15 -30.67
N GLU A 33 -11.83 19.88 -31.10
CA GLU A 33 -10.66 19.75 -30.23
C GLU A 33 -10.29 21.07 -29.57
N LYS A 34 -10.37 22.18 -30.32
CA LYS A 34 -10.21 23.52 -29.76
C LYS A 34 -11.26 23.82 -28.70
N GLY A 35 -12.51 23.36 -28.90
CA GLY A 35 -13.60 23.52 -27.94
C GLY A 35 -13.32 22.89 -26.57
N TRP A 36 -12.66 21.72 -26.53
CA TRP A 36 -12.29 21.08 -25.25
C TRP A 36 -11.30 21.90 -24.42
N LEU A 37 -10.48 22.74 -25.06
CA LEU A 37 -9.46 23.56 -24.39
C LEU A 37 -10.03 24.87 -23.82
N GLU A 38 -11.18 25.36 -24.31
CA GLU A 38 -11.77 26.63 -23.86
C GLU A 38 -12.37 26.55 -22.44
N GLY A 39 -12.73 25.35 -21.99
CA GLY A 39 -13.27 25.11 -20.65
C GLY A 39 -12.22 24.94 -19.56
N VAL A 40 -10.94 24.95 -19.92
CA VAL A 40 -9.82 24.65 -19.00
C VAL A 40 -9.38 25.91 -18.26
N VAL A 41 -9.31 25.83 -16.93
CA VAL A 41 -8.91 26.94 -16.07
C VAL A 41 -7.59 26.61 -15.37
N PRO A 42 -6.54 27.42 -15.50
CA PRO A 42 -5.27 27.20 -14.80
C PRO A 42 -5.40 27.54 -13.32
N GLU A 43 -4.84 26.69 -12.45
CA GLU A 43 -4.92 26.84 -10.99
C GLU A 43 -3.59 27.29 -10.39
N ALA A 44 -2.49 26.56 -10.64
CA ALA A 44 -1.17 26.88 -10.12
C ALA A 44 -0.05 26.16 -10.90
N VAL A 45 1.18 26.67 -10.79
CA VAL A 45 2.40 26.02 -11.31
C VAL A 45 3.30 25.62 -10.15
N PHE A 46 3.78 24.37 -10.16
CA PHE A 46 4.72 23.85 -9.19
C PHE A 46 5.90 23.20 -9.91
N GLY A 47 7.06 23.86 -9.91
CA GLY A 47 8.22 23.40 -10.67
C GLY A 47 7.90 23.31 -12.17
N SER A 48 8.00 22.09 -12.73
CA SER A 48 7.69 21.82 -14.13
C SER A 48 6.25 21.33 -14.37
N THR A 49 5.34 21.49 -13.40
CA THR A 49 3.96 21.02 -13.49
C THR A 49 2.99 22.18 -13.46
N ILE A 50 2.05 22.21 -14.41
CA ILE A 50 0.93 23.16 -14.43
C ILE A 50 -0.36 22.42 -14.06
N VAL A 51 -1.10 22.92 -13.08
CA VAL A 51 -2.39 22.37 -12.65
C VAL A 51 -3.53 23.05 -13.42
N LEU A 52 -4.35 22.25 -14.09
CA LEU A 52 -5.42 22.66 -14.97
C LEU A 52 -6.76 22.06 -14.50
N CYS A 53 -7.73 22.91 -14.20
CA CYS A 53 -9.09 22.50 -13.90
C CYS A 53 -9.88 22.27 -15.20
N VAL A 54 -10.58 21.14 -15.29
CA VAL A 54 -11.49 20.78 -16.39
C VAL A 54 -12.92 20.59 -15.85
N ASP A 55 -13.90 20.85 -16.70
CA ASP A 55 -15.31 20.89 -16.29
C ASP A 55 -16.00 19.52 -16.22
N SER A 56 -15.42 18.49 -16.84
CA SER A 56 -15.94 17.13 -16.79
C SER A 56 -14.86 16.07 -17.03
N ASN A 57 -15.17 14.82 -16.67
CA ASN A 57 -14.30 13.68 -16.94
C ASN A 57 -14.17 13.38 -18.45
N ASP A 58 -15.16 13.76 -19.26
CA ASP A 58 -15.11 13.62 -20.72
C ASP A 58 -14.09 14.60 -21.33
N THR A 59 -14.09 15.85 -20.85
CA THR A 59 -13.06 16.84 -21.20
C THR A 59 -11.67 16.33 -20.81
N LEU A 60 -11.53 15.73 -19.63
CA LEU A 60 -10.27 15.14 -19.17
C LEU A 60 -9.76 14.05 -20.12
N GLN A 61 -10.62 13.09 -20.46
CA GLN A 61 -10.24 11.99 -21.36
C GLN A 61 -9.88 12.48 -22.77
N ALA A 62 -10.60 13.48 -23.29
CA ALA A 62 -10.29 14.07 -24.59
C ALA A 62 -8.91 14.75 -24.58
N ILE A 63 -8.57 15.45 -23.50
CA ILE A 63 -7.28 16.14 -23.38
C ILE A 63 -6.13 15.16 -23.16
N GLN A 64 -6.29 14.17 -22.27
CA GLN A 64 -5.25 13.18 -21.98
C GLN A 64 -5.03 12.15 -23.09
N GLY A 65 -6.03 11.94 -23.94
CA GLY A 65 -5.90 11.13 -25.15
C GLY A 65 -5.34 11.95 -26.31
N ASN A 66 -6.23 12.46 -27.15
CA ASN A 66 -5.89 12.97 -28.48
C ASN A 66 -5.12 14.30 -28.47
N LEU A 67 -5.23 15.10 -27.40
CA LEU A 67 -4.62 16.43 -27.33
C LEU A 67 -3.34 16.48 -26.51
N ASN A 68 -2.95 15.38 -25.87
CA ASN A 68 -1.88 15.37 -24.88
C ASN A 68 -0.52 15.73 -25.49
N GLU A 69 -0.16 15.14 -26.63
CA GLU A 69 1.12 15.41 -27.30
C GLU A 69 1.22 16.88 -27.75
N GLN A 70 0.16 17.42 -28.35
CA GLN A 70 0.15 18.82 -28.78
C GLN A 70 0.17 19.79 -27.61
N LEU A 71 -0.51 19.44 -26.52
CA LEU A 71 -0.48 20.22 -25.30
C LEU A 71 0.93 20.25 -24.68
N LEU A 72 1.58 19.10 -24.54
CA LEU A 72 2.95 19.00 -24.01
C LEU A 72 3.95 19.79 -24.86
N HIS A 73 3.90 19.62 -26.20
CA HIS A 73 4.75 20.37 -27.12
C HIS A 73 4.52 21.89 -27.01
N THR A 74 3.26 22.31 -26.88
CA THR A 74 2.93 23.73 -26.78
C THR A 74 3.41 24.32 -25.46
N LEU A 75 3.19 23.63 -24.34
CA LEU A 75 3.67 24.07 -23.03
C LEU A 75 5.20 24.17 -23.01
N GLN A 76 5.90 23.23 -23.65
CA GLN A 76 7.36 23.31 -23.82
C GLN A 76 7.79 24.50 -24.67
N THR A 77 7.07 24.78 -25.76
CA THR A 77 7.39 25.92 -26.65
C THR A 77 7.20 27.26 -25.94
N VAL A 78 6.12 27.40 -25.15
CA VAL A 78 5.79 28.64 -24.42
C VAL A 78 6.75 28.90 -23.27
N THR A 79 7.13 27.86 -22.52
CA THR A 79 7.93 28.02 -21.29
C THR A 79 9.43 27.84 -21.52
N GLY A 80 9.84 27.23 -22.64
CA GLY A 80 11.22 26.81 -22.87
C GLY A 80 11.69 25.66 -21.98
N LEU A 81 10.79 25.09 -21.17
CA LEU A 81 11.04 24.00 -20.22
C LEU A 81 10.07 22.86 -20.49
N THR A 82 10.46 21.62 -20.22
CA THR A 82 9.53 20.49 -20.33
C THR A 82 8.49 20.58 -19.20
N MET A 83 7.28 21.04 -19.54
CA MET A 83 6.17 21.23 -18.62
C MET A 83 5.13 20.12 -18.75
N PHE A 84 4.55 19.69 -17.63
CA PHE A 84 3.58 18.59 -17.57
C PHE A 84 2.24 19.09 -17.01
N PRO A 85 1.11 18.88 -17.71
CA PRO A 85 -0.21 19.24 -17.21
C PRO A 85 -0.73 18.19 -16.22
N ALA A 86 -1.17 18.65 -15.04
CA ALA A 86 -1.95 17.87 -14.08
C ALA A 86 -3.40 18.36 -14.10
N PHE A 87 -4.37 17.45 -14.04
CA PHE A 87 -5.78 17.82 -14.20
C PHE A 87 -6.60 17.60 -12.94
N LYS A 88 -7.48 18.56 -12.64
CA LYS A 88 -8.49 18.50 -11.59
C LYS A 88 -9.87 18.61 -12.24
N VAL A 89 -10.77 17.67 -11.95
CA VAL A 89 -12.15 17.75 -12.47
C VAL A 89 -13.00 18.54 -11.48
N ALA A 90 -13.47 19.72 -11.89
CA ALA A 90 -14.32 20.58 -11.08
C ALA A 90 -15.52 21.07 -11.92
N PRO A 91 -16.77 20.74 -11.57
CA PRO A 91 -17.94 21.20 -12.31
C PRO A 91 -18.04 22.74 -12.22
N LYS A 92 -18.34 23.41 -13.34
CA LYS A 92 -18.48 24.87 -13.41
C LYS A 92 -19.55 25.36 -12.43
N SER A 93 -19.14 26.01 -11.33
CA SER A 93 -20.05 26.88 -10.57
C SER A 93 -20.22 28.19 -11.34
N SER A 94 -21.44 28.54 -11.73
CA SER A 94 -21.76 29.86 -12.27
C SER A 94 -21.51 30.94 -11.21
N LYS A 95 -20.54 31.84 -11.44
CA LYS A 95 -20.44 33.16 -10.79
C LYS A 95 -21.05 34.19 -11.75
N SER A 96 -21.85 35.21 -11.43
CA SER A 96 -22.45 35.78 -10.21
C SER A 96 -23.51 36.81 -10.69
N ALA A 97 -24.55 37.10 -9.90
CA ALA A 97 -25.22 38.41 -9.90
C ALA A 97 -25.77 38.77 -8.51
N ASN A 98 -25.11 39.74 -7.87
CA ASN A 98 -25.53 40.69 -6.81
C ASN A 98 -26.26 40.26 -5.52
N THR A 99 -25.71 40.75 -4.40
CA THR A 99 -26.01 40.65 -2.94
C THR A 99 -27.40 41.22 -2.52
N PRO A 100 -27.98 40.89 -1.34
CA PRO A 100 -27.44 41.26 -0.01
C PRO A 100 -27.52 40.16 1.10
N ALA A 101 -26.83 40.41 2.22
CA ALA A 101 -26.62 39.53 3.37
C ALA A 101 -27.89 39.24 4.24
N PRO A 102 -27.75 38.47 5.33
CA PRO A 102 -28.18 37.08 5.47
C PRO A 102 -29.61 36.96 6.01
N LYS A 103 -30.41 36.06 5.42
CA LYS A 103 -31.64 35.56 6.08
C LYS A 103 -31.34 34.21 6.71
N GLN A 104 -31.52 34.15 8.03
CA GLN A 104 -31.56 32.92 8.81
C GLN A 104 -32.56 31.95 8.18
N VAL A 105 -32.07 30.81 7.69
CA VAL A 105 -32.91 29.67 7.33
C VAL A 105 -32.61 28.57 8.33
N LYS A 106 -33.64 28.17 9.05
CA LYS A 106 -33.63 27.14 10.09
C LYS A 106 -33.22 25.80 9.47
N SER A 107 -32.20 25.17 10.05
CA SER A 107 -31.79 23.79 9.77
C SER A 107 -32.93 22.82 10.10
N PRO A 108 -33.32 21.90 9.19
CA PRO A 108 -34.09 20.72 9.54
C PRO A 108 -33.15 19.52 9.66
N TYR A 109 -32.18 19.59 10.58
CA TYR A 109 -31.48 18.40 11.07
C TYR A 109 -31.56 18.42 12.59
N GLN A 110 -32.51 17.65 13.11
CA GLN A 110 -32.53 17.27 14.50
C GLN A 110 -31.26 16.49 14.79
N MET A 111 -30.55 16.89 15.86
CA MET A 111 -29.53 16.07 16.48
C MET A 111 -30.21 14.80 17.01
N GLU A 112 -30.12 13.70 16.29
CA GLU A 112 -30.27 12.40 16.91
C GLU A 112 -28.96 12.04 17.61
N SER A 113 -29.11 11.72 18.89
CA SER A 113 -28.03 11.34 19.80
C SER A 113 -27.34 10.08 19.30
N ALA A 114 -26.04 9.94 19.60
CA ALA A 114 -25.32 8.69 19.37
C ALA A 114 -26.09 7.49 19.98
N PRO A 115 -26.12 6.33 19.30
CA PRO A 115 -26.85 5.17 19.81
C PRO A 115 -26.24 4.68 21.13
N THR A 116 -27.11 4.39 22.10
CA THR A 116 -26.76 3.81 23.40
C THR A 116 -26.68 2.29 23.31
N VAL A 117 -25.89 1.68 24.22
CA VAL A 117 -25.55 0.25 24.33
C VAL A 117 -26.76 -0.71 24.39
N GLU A 118 -27.98 -0.21 24.54
CA GLU A 118 -29.21 -1.01 24.70
C GLU A 118 -29.87 -1.44 23.38
N GLN A 119 -29.36 -1.02 22.21
CA GLN A 119 -29.95 -1.40 20.90
C GLN A 119 -29.38 -2.67 20.26
N PHE A 120 -28.39 -3.32 20.87
CA PHE A 120 -27.85 -4.61 20.38
C PHE A 120 -28.39 -5.77 21.20
N GLY A 121 -29.59 -6.22 20.84
CA GLY A 121 -30.23 -7.35 21.50
C GLY A 121 -31.38 -7.92 20.68
N ARG A 122 -31.06 -8.58 19.57
CA ARG A 122 -31.89 -9.61 18.88
C ARG A 122 -31.10 -10.16 17.68
N ASP A 123 -30.38 -11.26 17.89
CA ASP A 123 -30.76 -12.57 17.33
C ASP A 123 -29.65 -13.62 17.55
N SER A 124 -29.96 -14.49 18.51
CA SER A 124 -29.87 -15.96 18.46
C SER A 124 -28.56 -16.65 18.00
N TYR A 125 -27.73 -17.02 18.98
CA TYR A 125 -27.19 -18.39 19.07
C TYR A 125 -27.25 -18.86 20.52
N THR A 126 -28.33 -19.58 20.86
CA THR A 126 -28.40 -20.45 22.04
C THR A 126 -27.81 -21.80 21.68
N GLY A 127 -26.85 -22.29 22.48
CA GLY A 127 -26.12 -23.51 22.15
C GLY A 127 -25.27 -24.11 23.27
N LYS A 128 -25.92 -24.38 24.42
CA LYS A 128 -25.54 -25.35 25.48
C LYS A 128 -24.26 -25.10 26.32
N HIS A 129 -24.54 -24.96 27.61
CA HIS A 129 -23.63 -25.03 28.75
C HIS A 129 -22.81 -26.33 28.82
N ALA A 130 -21.54 -26.18 29.21
CA ALA A 130 -20.83 -27.14 30.05
C ALA A 130 -19.99 -26.34 31.07
N GLU A 131 -20.19 -26.63 32.35
CA GLU A 131 -19.53 -25.98 33.50
C GLU A 131 -18.02 -26.30 33.58
N PRO A 132 -17.21 -25.43 34.22
CA PRO A 132 -15.76 -25.58 34.30
C PRO A 132 -15.32 -26.41 35.50
N VAL A 133 -14.42 -27.38 35.27
CA VAL A 133 -13.70 -28.08 36.35
C VAL A 133 -12.28 -27.52 36.43
N ALA A 134 -12.01 -26.80 37.52
CA ALA A 134 -10.70 -26.27 37.88
C ALA A 134 -9.76 -27.37 38.41
N LYS A 135 -8.52 -27.42 37.92
CA LYS A 135 -7.34 -27.93 38.63
C LYS A 135 -6.08 -27.13 38.24
N PRO A 136 -5.10 -26.98 39.15
CA PRO A 136 -4.16 -25.84 39.17
C PRO A 136 -2.89 -26.08 38.34
N GLU A 137 -2.43 -25.05 37.64
CA GLU A 137 -1.11 -25.00 37.00
C GLU A 137 -0.01 -24.61 38.01
N PRO A 138 1.17 -25.27 37.98
CA PRO A 138 2.31 -24.88 38.80
C PRO A 138 3.03 -23.67 38.19
N LYS A 139 3.23 -22.64 39.01
CA LYS A 139 4.09 -21.49 38.73
C LYS A 139 5.55 -21.95 38.61
N TYR A 140 6.15 -21.78 37.43
CA TYR A 140 7.61 -21.77 37.29
C TYR A 140 8.09 -20.35 37.02
N GLN A 141 8.79 -19.78 38.00
CA GLN A 141 9.61 -18.59 37.84
C GLN A 141 10.89 -18.99 37.10
N ALA A 142 11.21 -18.34 35.99
CA ALA A 142 12.52 -18.43 35.36
C ALA A 142 13.22 -17.07 35.47
N GLN A 143 14.32 -17.04 36.23
CA GLN A 143 15.30 -15.96 36.25
C GLN A 143 16.16 -16.02 34.96
N PRO A 144 16.80 -14.90 34.55
CA PRO A 144 17.27 -14.72 33.19
C PRO A 144 18.60 -15.44 32.94
N ALA A 145 18.65 -16.27 31.89
CA ALA A 145 19.90 -16.78 31.35
C ALA A 145 20.44 -15.79 30.32
N ASN A 146 21.63 -15.25 30.58
CA ASN A 146 22.42 -14.49 29.60
C ASN A 146 22.84 -15.43 28.46
N GLU A 147 22.30 -15.21 27.27
CA GLU A 147 22.79 -15.80 26.02
C GLU A 147 23.57 -14.76 25.19
N PRO A 148 24.64 -15.17 24.49
CA PRO A 148 25.55 -14.28 23.78
C PRO A 148 24.88 -13.63 22.56
N GLN A 149 24.84 -12.30 22.52
CA GLN A 149 24.38 -11.52 21.37
C GLN A 149 25.41 -11.58 20.23
N TYR A 150 25.05 -12.24 19.13
CA TYR A 150 25.67 -12.03 17.83
C TYR A 150 24.95 -10.89 17.10
N PRO A 151 25.67 -9.90 16.53
CA PRO A 151 25.05 -8.80 15.81
C PRO A 151 24.68 -9.27 14.39
N VAL A 152 23.51 -9.87 14.24
CA VAL A 152 22.87 -9.94 12.92
C VAL A 152 22.21 -8.57 12.71
N GLY A 153 22.80 -7.77 11.83
CA GLY A 153 22.28 -6.45 11.43
C GLY A 153 20.99 -6.57 10.64
N GLY A 154 19.91 -7.06 11.25
CA GLY A 154 18.57 -6.68 10.84
C GLY A 154 18.39 -5.24 11.28
N GLN A 155 18.19 -4.32 10.34
CA GLN A 155 17.68 -2.99 10.71
C GLN A 155 16.39 -3.24 11.50
N LYS A 156 16.45 -3.07 12.83
CA LYS A 156 15.25 -2.90 13.63
C LYS A 156 14.48 -1.79 12.93
N MET A 157 13.28 -2.08 12.45
CA MET A 157 12.37 -1.10 11.88
C MET A 157 12.36 0.06 12.88
N ASN A 158 13.01 1.18 12.54
CA ASN A 158 13.22 2.31 13.45
C ASN A 158 11.91 3.10 13.47
N ARG A 159 10.87 2.43 13.96
CA ARG A 159 9.53 2.98 14.14
C ARG A 159 9.56 3.83 15.38
N ASP A 160 9.22 5.09 15.19
CA ASP A 160 9.03 6.00 16.30
C ASP A 160 7.86 5.52 17.18
N PRO A 161 8.03 5.39 18.50
CA PRO A 161 7.03 4.78 19.37
C PRO A 161 5.75 5.60 19.50
N GLU A 162 5.79 6.91 19.21
CA GLU A 162 4.60 7.77 19.31
C GLU A 162 3.90 7.90 17.95
N THR A 163 4.66 8.18 16.89
CA THR A 163 4.10 8.46 15.57
C THR A 163 3.93 7.20 14.71
N HIS A 164 4.63 6.11 15.05
CA HIS A 164 4.80 4.86 14.28
C HIS A 164 5.49 5.03 12.92
N LEU A 165 6.07 6.21 12.65
CA LEU A 165 6.81 6.46 11.42
C LEU A 165 8.14 5.71 11.40
N ASN A 166 8.49 5.14 10.25
CA ASN A 166 9.84 4.68 9.97
C ASN A 166 10.73 5.86 9.59
N LYS A 167 11.71 6.20 10.43
CA LYS A 167 12.59 7.37 10.23
C LYS A 167 13.49 7.28 9.00
N ASN A 168 13.69 6.08 8.45
CA ASN A 168 14.52 5.86 7.26
C ASN A 168 13.78 6.18 5.94
N PHE A 169 12.45 6.25 5.98
CA PHE A 169 11.62 6.50 4.80
C PHE A 169 11.38 8.01 4.67
N THR A 170 12.22 8.66 3.86
CA THR A 170 12.20 10.11 3.61
C THR A 170 12.09 10.38 2.11
N PHE A 171 11.80 11.63 1.72
CA PHE A 171 11.80 12.01 0.31
C PHE A 171 13.18 11.94 -0.34
N ASP A 172 14.25 12.01 0.45
CA ASP A 172 15.63 11.92 -0.02
C ASP A 172 16.03 10.47 -0.33
N SER A 173 15.48 9.51 0.42
CA SER A 173 15.65 8.08 0.14
C SER A 173 14.66 7.53 -0.88
N PHE A 174 13.76 8.36 -1.42
CA PHE A 174 12.79 7.99 -2.45
C PHE A 174 13.25 8.45 -3.84
N VAL A 175 13.65 7.51 -4.69
CA VAL A 175 14.18 7.79 -6.03
C VAL A 175 13.05 8.18 -6.99
N PRO A 176 13.02 9.42 -7.52
CA PRO A 176 12.01 9.85 -8.46
C PRO A 176 12.25 9.24 -9.85
N GLY A 177 11.18 8.75 -10.47
CA GLY A 177 11.14 8.31 -11.86
C GLY A 177 9.78 8.63 -12.47
N ASP A 178 9.63 8.49 -13.78
CA ASP A 178 8.40 8.93 -14.47
C ASP A 178 7.14 8.19 -13.98
N SER A 179 7.31 6.96 -13.48
CA SER A 179 6.25 6.14 -12.91
C SER A 179 5.71 6.62 -11.55
N ASN A 180 6.44 7.50 -10.85
CA ASN A 180 6.14 7.91 -9.48
C ASN A 180 6.33 9.42 -9.20
N ARG A 181 6.86 10.17 -10.17
CA ARG A 181 7.22 11.59 -10.02
C ARG A 181 6.02 12.42 -9.57
N PHE A 182 4.86 12.21 -10.18
CA PHE A 182 3.65 12.95 -9.84
C PHE A 182 3.21 12.68 -8.39
N ALA A 183 3.11 11.40 -8.00
CA ALA A 183 2.77 11.02 -6.63
C ALA A 183 3.75 11.61 -5.60
N ARG A 184 5.07 11.60 -5.90
CA ARG A 184 6.10 12.19 -5.05
C ARG A 184 5.93 13.71 -4.90
N THR A 185 5.68 14.44 -6.00
CA THR A 185 5.50 15.89 -5.97
C THR A 185 4.27 16.28 -5.16
N VAL A 186 3.15 15.59 -5.36
CA VAL A 186 1.91 15.81 -4.60
C VAL A 186 2.11 15.48 -3.12
N ALA A 187 2.78 14.36 -2.81
CA ALA A 187 3.14 13.99 -1.45
C ALA A 187 3.97 15.07 -0.76
N LEU A 188 4.96 15.65 -1.46
CA LEU A 188 5.78 16.75 -0.92
C LEU A 188 4.93 18.00 -0.63
N ALA A 189 4.02 18.39 -1.53
CA ALA A 189 3.11 19.53 -1.31
C ALA A 189 2.19 19.32 -0.09
N VAL A 190 1.68 18.09 0.10
CA VAL A 190 0.87 17.74 1.29
C VAL A 190 1.72 17.77 2.57
N ALA A 191 2.97 17.29 2.51
CA ALA A 191 3.90 17.33 3.64
C ALA A 191 4.26 18.77 4.03
N GLU A 192 4.47 19.64 3.04
CA GLU A 192 4.71 21.07 3.23
C GLU A 192 3.49 21.83 3.77
N GLY A 193 2.28 21.30 3.58
CA GLY A 193 1.03 21.95 3.98
C GLY A 193 0.47 22.93 2.94
N SER A 194 1.09 23.03 1.76
CA SER A 194 0.58 23.78 0.60
C SER A 194 -0.51 23.01 -0.16
N GLY A 195 -0.58 21.69 -0.03
CA GLY A 195 -1.56 20.81 -0.68
C GLY A 195 -2.91 20.68 0.03
N GLN A 196 -3.49 21.77 0.55
CA GLN A 196 -4.77 21.72 1.29
C GLN A 196 -5.94 21.23 0.41
N ASP A 197 -5.94 21.61 -0.87
CA ASP A 197 -6.97 21.19 -1.84
C ASP A 197 -6.85 19.72 -2.25
N PHE A 198 -5.78 19.04 -1.86
CA PHE A 198 -5.56 17.63 -2.16
C PHE A 198 -6.10 16.72 -1.06
N ASN A 199 -6.81 17.24 -0.06
CA ASN A 199 -7.26 16.48 1.11
C ASN A 199 -8.62 15.78 0.85
N PRO A 200 -8.73 14.45 1.01
CA PRO A 200 -7.65 13.50 1.32
C PRO A 200 -6.78 13.19 0.10
N LEU A 201 -5.49 12.96 0.34
CA LEU A 201 -4.59 12.45 -0.70
C LEU A 201 -4.68 10.93 -0.71
N CYS A 202 -5.14 10.36 -1.82
CA CYS A 202 -5.19 8.91 -2.02
C CYS A 202 -4.08 8.46 -2.98
N ILE A 203 -3.11 7.71 -2.48
CA ILE A 203 -2.02 7.12 -3.25
C ILE A 203 -2.36 5.65 -3.50
N TYR A 204 -2.39 5.22 -4.76
CA TYR A 204 -2.65 3.81 -5.08
C TYR A 204 -1.65 3.23 -6.09
N GLY A 205 -1.54 1.91 -6.10
CA GLY A 205 -0.63 1.18 -6.99
C GLY A 205 -0.34 -0.22 -6.46
N GLY A 206 0.22 -1.11 -7.28
CA GLY A 206 0.55 -2.48 -6.88
C GLY A 206 1.45 -2.59 -5.63
N SER A 207 1.54 -3.81 -5.11
CA SER A 207 2.41 -4.12 -3.96
C SER A 207 3.87 -3.76 -4.24
N GLY A 208 4.57 -3.24 -3.24
CA GLY A 208 6.00 -2.96 -3.35
C GLY A 208 6.39 -1.81 -4.29
N LEU A 209 5.48 -0.88 -4.62
CA LEU A 209 5.79 0.30 -5.46
C LEU A 209 6.17 1.57 -4.68
N GLY A 210 6.32 1.47 -3.35
CA GLY A 210 6.79 2.60 -2.53
C GLY A 210 5.69 3.46 -1.88
N LYS A 211 4.43 3.00 -1.87
CA LYS A 211 3.30 3.69 -1.19
C LYS A 211 3.58 3.95 0.30
N THR A 212 3.94 2.91 1.04
CA THR A 212 4.36 3.00 2.45
C THR A 212 5.53 3.96 2.65
N HIS A 213 6.50 3.96 1.73
CA HIS A 213 7.63 4.89 1.77
C HIS A 213 7.14 6.34 1.65
N LEU A 214 6.30 6.64 0.66
CA LEU A 214 5.73 7.98 0.48
C LEU A 214 4.92 8.43 1.70
N LEU A 215 4.07 7.57 2.27
CA LEU A 215 3.34 7.88 3.51
C LEU A 215 4.27 8.29 4.64
N ASN A 216 5.29 7.47 4.90
CA ASN A 216 6.26 7.76 5.96
C ASN A 216 7.07 9.03 5.65
N ALA A 217 7.45 9.25 4.39
CA ALA A 217 8.16 10.46 3.96
C ALA A 217 7.34 11.73 4.19
N ILE A 218 6.02 11.70 3.95
CA ILE A 218 5.12 12.81 4.25
C ILE A 218 5.16 13.14 5.75
N GLY A 219 5.01 12.12 6.60
CA GLY A 219 5.02 12.30 8.05
C GLY A 219 6.35 12.81 8.58
N ASN A 220 7.46 12.20 8.17
CA ASN A 220 8.80 12.59 8.56
C ASN A 220 9.11 14.04 8.13
N TYR A 221 8.78 14.40 6.89
CA TYR A 221 9.02 15.75 6.39
C TYR A 221 8.14 16.79 7.12
N ALA A 222 6.87 16.47 7.39
CA ALA A 222 5.98 17.35 8.15
C ALA A 222 6.55 17.67 9.54
N LEU A 223 7.10 16.67 10.25
CA LEU A 223 7.72 16.84 11.56
C LEU A 223 9.05 17.63 11.51
N VAL A 224 9.81 17.50 10.42
CA VAL A 224 11.02 18.32 10.22
C VAL A 224 10.63 19.79 10.01
N LYS A 225 9.57 20.04 9.23
CA LYS A 225 9.10 21.40 8.94
C LYS A 225 8.45 22.07 10.15
N ASP A 226 7.63 21.32 10.89
CA ASP A 226 6.96 21.77 12.10
C ASP A 226 6.95 20.64 13.14
N PRO A 227 7.90 20.66 14.09
CA PRO A 227 8.00 19.66 15.15
C PRO A 227 6.81 19.65 16.12
N SER A 228 5.92 20.66 16.08
CA SER A 228 4.74 20.72 16.96
C SER A 228 3.55 19.92 16.43
N LEU A 229 3.60 19.49 15.16
CA LEU A 229 2.53 18.71 14.54
C LEU A 229 2.37 17.34 15.18
N LYS A 230 1.12 16.94 15.39
CA LYS A 230 0.78 15.58 15.80
C LYS A 230 0.58 14.71 14.57
N VAL A 231 1.55 13.86 14.27
CA VAL A 231 1.51 12.94 13.13
C VAL A 231 1.23 11.52 13.60
N ARG A 232 0.33 10.81 12.92
CA ARG A 232 0.02 9.40 13.18
C ARG A 232 0.09 8.61 11.88
N TYR A 233 1.01 7.67 11.81
CA TYR A 233 1.00 6.56 10.85
C TYR A 233 0.33 5.34 11.47
N VAL A 234 -0.49 4.64 10.68
CA VAL A 234 -1.16 3.42 11.11
C VAL A 234 -1.48 2.55 9.89
N THR A 235 -1.41 1.23 10.03
CA THR A 235 -1.98 0.32 9.02
C THR A 235 -3.46 0.07 9.30
N SER A 236 -4.23 -0.29 8.27
CA SER A 236 -5.65 -0.63 8.46
C SER A 236 -5.89 -1.78 9.44
N GLU A 237 -4.96 -2.72 9.51
CA GLU A 237 -4.98 -3.82 10.48
C GLU A 237 -4.72 -3.31 11.91
N GLU A 238 -3.70 -2.49 12.13
CA GLU A 238 -3.41 -1.86 13.43
C GLU A 238 -4.61 -1.03 13.91
N PHE A 239 -5.23 -0.24 13.01
CA PHE A 239 -6.45 0.52 13.33
C PHE A 239 -7.62 -0.38 13.74
N THR A 240 -7.82 -1.49 13.02
CA THR A 240 -8.87 -2.49 13.33
C THR A 240 -8.64 -3.09 14.71
N ASN A 241 -7.43 -3.56 14.99
CA ASN A 241 -7.09 -4.24 16.23
C ASN A 241 -7.23 -3.29 17.42
N GLU A 242 -6.70 -2.05 17.31
CA GLU A 242 -6.85 -1.04 18.36
C GLU A 242 -8.31 -0.66 18.62
N PHE A 243 -9.17 -0.70 17.59
CA PHE A 243 -10.60 -0.47 17.76
C PHE A 243 -11.28 -1.63 18.47
N ILE A 244 -10.99 -2.87 18.06
CA ILE A 244 -11.51 -4.08 18.72
C ILE A 244 -11.11 -4.09 20.19
N ASP A 245 -9.85 -3.82 20.51
CA ASP A 245 -9.36 -3.79 21.89
C ASP A 245 -10.11 -2.76 22.74
N ALA A 246 -10.40 -1.58 22.16
CA ALA A 246 -11.19 -0.55 22.83
C ALA A 246 -12.65 -0.97 23.12
N LEU A 247 -13.18 -1.97 22.40
CA LEU A 247 -14.53 -2.51 22.59
C LEU A 247 -14.61 -3.69 23.56
N GLN A 248 -13.53 -4.45 23.77
CA GLN A 248 -13.56 -5.73 24.50
C GLN A 248 -13.94 -5.62 25.99
N ASN A 249 -13.79 -4.45 26.62
CA ASN A 249 -14.04 -4.27 28.06
C ASN A 249 -15.31 -3.44 28.32
N PRO A 250 -16.52 -4.03 28.44
CA PRO A 250 -17.76 -3.27 28.61
C PRO A 250 -17.79 -2.34 29.83
N ASN A 251 -17.03 -2.65 30.90
CA ASN A 251 -16.92 -1.81 32.10
C ASN A 251 -15.93 -0.63 31.97
N GLN A 252 -15.06 -0.64 30.96
CA GLN A 252 -14.05 0.42 30.70
C GLN A 252 -14.13 0.98 29.27
N SER A 253 -15.06 0.47 28.46
CA SER A 253 -15.24 0.74 27.03
C SER A 253 -15.36 2.22 26.76
N GLN A 254 -16.12 2.97 27.58
CA GLN A 254 -16.30 4.40 27.39
C GLN A 254 -14.97 5.19 27.48
N GLY A 255 -14.09 4.83 28.43
CA GLY A 255 -12.77 5.44 28.57
C GLY A 255 -11.79 5.02 27.46
N GLN A 256 -11.82 3.75 27.06
CA GLN A 256 -10.93 3.22 26.02
C GLN A 256 -11.32 3.72 24.62
N ILE A 257 -12.62 3.81 24.32
CA ILE A 257 -13.15 4.42 23.09
C ILE A 257 -12.81 5.92 23.04
N ALA A 258 -12.89 6.63 24.16
CA ALA A 258 -12.45 8.02 24.23
C ALA A 258 -10.95 8.16 23.97
N ALA A 259 -10.13 7.25 24.50
CA ALA A 259 -8.69 7.23 24.25
C ALA A 259 -8.36 6.91 22.77
N PHE A 260 -9.05 5.95 22.16
CA PHE A 260 -8.97 5.65 20.73
C PHE A 260 -9.31 6.87 19.88
N ASN A 261 -10.46 7.51 20.16
CA ASN A 261 -10.88 8.72 19.48
C ASN A 261 -9.84 9.84 19.63
N ARG A 262 -9.26 10.01 20.83
CA ARG A 262 -8.20 10.99 21.06
C ARG A 262 -6.99 10.73 20.17
N ARG A 263 -6.53 9.48 20.11
CA ARG A 263 -5.36 9.04 19.34
C ARG A 263 -5.51 9.31 17.85
N TYR A 264 -6.71 9.10 17.29
CA TYR A 264 -6.94 9.22 15.84
C TYR A 264 -7.61 10.52 15.40
N ARG A 265 -8.26 11.27 16.30
CA ARG A 265 -8.98 12.52 15.96
C ARG A 265 -8.29 13.79 16.47
N GLN A 266 -7.30 13.68 17.35
CA GLN A 266 -6.48 14.82 17.82
C GLN A 266 -5.09 14.85 17.17
N VAL A 267 -5.04 14.55 15.87
CA VAL A 267 -3.82 14.59 15.05
C VAL A 267 -3.95 15.70 14.02
N ASP A 268 -2.82 16.23 13.57
CA ASP A 268 -2.73 17.19 12.48
C ASP A 268 -2.55 16.51 11.12
N VAL A 269 -1.93 15.32 11.13
CA VAL A 269 -1.72 14.48 9.96
C VAL A 269 -2.04 13.02 10.31
N LEU A 270 -2.99 12.42 9.60
CA LEU A 270 -3.31 11.00 9.66
C LEU A 270 -2.88 10.32 8.37
N LEU A 271 -2.02 9.31 8.50
CA LEU A 271 -1.47 8.52 7.39
C LEU A 271 -1.94 7.07 7.56
N ILE A 272 -2.71 6.57 6.61
CA ILE A 272 -3.32 5.24 6.69
C ILE A 272 -2.81 4.37 5.56
N ASP A 273 -2.14 3.29 5.93
CA ASP A 273 -1.61 2.31 5.00
C ASP A 273 -2.57 1.16 4.75
N ASP A 274 -2.45 0.58 3.56
CA ASP A 274 -3.21 -0.58 3.09
C ASP A 274 -4.71 -0.54 3.41
N ILE A 275 -5.39 0.54 2.99
CA ILE A 275 -6.82 0.79 3.27
C ILE A 275 -7.72 -0.39 2.89
N GLN A 276 -7.34 -1.16 1.87
CA GLN A 276 -8.07 -2.33 1.37
C GLN A 276 -8.43 -3.35 2.47
N PHE A 277 -7.65 -3.44 3.56
CA PHE A 277 -7.91 -4.37 4.67
C PHE A 277 -9.02 -3.95 5.64
N LEU A 278 -9.62 -2.77 5.47
CA LEU A 278 -10.86 -2.41 6.17
C LEU A 278 -12.11 -3.00 5.50
N GLY A 279 -12.02 -3.41 4.23
CA GLY A 279 -13.16 -3.90 3.46
C GLY A 279 -13.87 -5.07 4.16
N GLY A 280 -15.20 -5.01 4.26
CA GLY A 280 -16.02 -6.04 4.89
C GLY A 280 -16.04 -6.02 6.43
N LYS A 281 -15.36 -5.07 7.09
CA LYS A 281 -15.41 -4.88 8.55
C LYS A 281 -16.32 -3.71 8.91
N GLU A 282 -17.63 -3.90 8.81
CA GLU A 282 -18.65 -2.83 8.92
C GLU A 282 -18.45 -1.88 10.11
N ALA A 283 -18.34 -2.42 11.34
CA ALA A 283 -18.14 -1.60 12.54
C ALA A 283 -16.84 -0.78 12.51
N THR A 284 -15.77 -1.32 11.90
CA THR A 284 -14.50 -0.61 11.76
C THR A 284 -14.58 0.46 10.68
N LEU A 285 -15.28 0.18 9.58
CA LEU A 285 -15.54 1.13 8.50
C LEU A 285 -16.38 2.32 8.99
N ASP A 286 -17.40 2.08 9.80
CA ASP A 286 -18.20 3.12 10.45
C ASP A 286 -17.33 4.01 11.35
N GLN A 287 -16.52 3.40 12.21
CA GLN A 287 -15.64 4.14 13.11
C GLN A 287 -14.57 4.93 12.34
N PHE A 288 -14.06 4.36 11.25
CA PHE A 288 -13.14 5.05 10.34
C PHE A 288 -13.84 6.23 9.65
N PHE A 289 -15.06 6.06 9.15
CA PHE A 289 -15.85 7.12 8.55
C PHE A 289 -16.03 8.31 9.49
N HIS A 290 -16.35 8.08 10.77
CA HIS A 290 -16.46 9.15 11.76
C HIS A 290 -15.12 9.84 12.05
N THR A 291 -14.03 9.07 12.11
CA THR A 291 -12.67 9.60 12.30
C THR A 291 -12.26 10.47 11.11
N PHE A 292 -12.46 9.99 9.89
CA PHE A 292 -12.24 10.73 8.65
C PHE A 292 -13.01 12.05 8.65
N ASN A 293 -14.32 12.01 8.93
CA ASN A 293 -15.16 13.21 8.96
C ASN A 293 -14.66 14.25 9.96
N SER A 294 -14.32 13.80 11.18
CA SER A 294 -13.86 14.70 12.26
C SER A 294 -12.59 15.44 11.85
N LEU A 295 -11.62 14.71 11.27
CA LEU A 295 -10.37 15.29 10.81
C LEU A 295 -10.55 16.19 9.59
N HIS A 296 -11.33 15.74 8.61
CA HIS A 296 -11.59 16.49 7.39
C HIS A 296 -12.29 17.83 7.67
N GLN A 297 -13.30 17.83 8.54
CA GLN A 297 -14.01 19.06 8.95
C GLN A 297 -13.11 20.02 9.74
N ALA A 298 -12.12 19.49 10.46
CA ALA A 298 -11.13 20.27 11.19
C ALA A 298 -9.91 20.66 10.32
N ASN A 299 -9.99 20.49 8.98
CA ASN A 299 -8.91 20.75 8.02
C ASN A 299 -7.59 20.07 8.39
N LYS A 300 -7.67 18.86 8.96
CA LYS A 300 -6.49 18.02 9.25
C LYS A 300 -6.14 17.21 8.00
N ARG A 301 -4.84 16.94 7.80
CA ARG A 301 -4.36 16.28 6.59
C ARG A 301 -4.60 14.78 6.68
N ILE A 302 -5.25 14.22 5.68
CA ILE A 302 -5.52 12.78 5.59
C ILE A 302 -4.82 12.24 4.35
N VAL A 303 -3.96 11.24 4.52
CA VAL A 303 -3.31 10.53 3.41
C VAL A 303 -3.60 9.05 3.52
N ILE A 304 -4.02 8.45 2.42
CA ILE A 304 -4.45 7.06 2.35
C ILE A 304 -3.62 6.35 1.28
N ALA A 305 -3.07 5.18 1.60
CA ALA A 305 -2.47 4.27 0.64
C ALA A 305 -3.37 3.06 0.37
N SER A 306 -3.40 2.61 -0.88
CA SER A 306 -4.18 1.46 -1.33
C SER A 306 -3.45 0.66 -2.40
N ASP A 307 -3.67 -0.65 -2.45
CA ASP A 307 -3.19 -1.46 -3.59
C ASP A 307 -3.98 -1.22 -4.88
N VAL A 308 -5.20 -0.71 -4.76
CA VAL A 308 -6.12 -0.46 -5.88
C VAL A 308 -6.73 0.94 -5.82
N ALA A 309 -7.16 1.48 -6.96
CA ALA A 309 -7.87 2.76 -7.00
C ALA A 309 -9.13 2.73 -6.10
N PRO A 310 -9.56 3.87 -5.53
CA PRO A 310 -10.73 3.93 -4.64
C PRO A 310 -11.98 3.25 -5.21
N LYS A 311 -12.30 3.45 -6.50
CA LYS A 311 -13.44 2.81 -7.18
C LYS A 311 -13.42 1.28 -7.16
N ASN A 312 -12.23 0.68 -7.02
CA ASN A 312 -12.01 -0.76 -7.07
C ASN A 312 -11.89 -1.38 -5.67
N LEU A 313 -12.01 -0.60 -4.59
CA LEU A 313 -12.00 -1.11 -3.23
C LEU A 313 -13.25 -1.95 -2.96
N LYS A 314 -13.05 -3.23 -2.65
CA LYS A 314 -14.14 -4.17 -2.32
C LYS A 314 -14.53 -4.06 -0.85
N GLY A 315 -15.83 -4.17 -0.57
CA GLY A 315 -16.34 -4.14 0.81
C GLY A 315 -16.36 -2.76 1.44
N PHE A 316 -16.31 -1.69 0.64
CA PHE A 316 -16.46 -0.31 1.06
C PHE A 316 -17.82 0.25 0.63
N GLU A 317 -18.44 1.03 1.50
CA GLU A 317 -19.68 1.73 1.18
C GLU A 317 -19.42 2.92 0.25
N ALA A 318 -20.40 3.24 -0.61
CA ALA A 318 -20.30 4.33 -1.57
C ALA A 318 -19.95 5.69 -0.93
N ARG A 319 -20.39 5.93 0.31
CA ARG A 319 -20.10 7.17 1.05
C ARG A 319 -18.61 7.31 1.41
N LEU A 320 -17.88 6.22 1.64
CA LEU A 320 -16.43 6.27 1.89
C LEU A 320 -15.68 6.47 0.58
N ILE A 321 -16.07 5.76 -0.48
CA ILE A 321 -15.47 5.92 -1.81
C ILE A 321 -15.59 7.38 -2.28
N SER A 322 -16.78 7.97 -2.18
CA SER A 322 -17.00 9.38 -2.54
C SER A 322 -16.10 10.36 -1.77
N ARG A 323 -15.63 10.01 -0.57
CA ARG A 323 -14.75 10.84 0.24
C ARG A 323 -13.28 10.68 -0.11
N PHE A 324 -12.88 9.46 -0.48
CA PHE A 324 -11.55 9.23 -1.04
C PHE A 324 -11.38 10.00 -2.35
N GLU A 325 -12.44 10.07 -3.15
CA GLU A 325 -12.44 10.77 -4.43
C GLU A 325 -12.69 12.28 -4.34
N SER A 326 -13.07 12.82 -3.18
CA SER A 326 -13.29 14.27 -3.04
C SER A 326 -12.01 15.08 -2.97
N GLY A 327 -10.87 14.44 -2.73
CA GLY A 327 -9.54 15.05 -2.73
C GLY A 327 -8.78 14.75 -4.02
N LEU A 328 -7.49 14.40 -3.90
CA LEU A 328 -6.66 14.03 -5.04
C LEU A 328 -6.28 12.55 -4.99
N THR A 329 -6.50 11.84 -6.09
CA THR A 329 -6.10 10.44 -6.25
C THR A 329 -4.95 10.35 -7.24
N VAL A 330 -3.84 9.72 -6.83
CA VAL A 330 -2.61 9.60 -7.63
C VAL A 330 -2.16 8.14 -7.69
N ASP A 331 -1.67 7.72 -8.85
CA ASP A 331 -1.11 6.38 -9.03
C ASP A 331 0.41 6.35 -8.87
N VAL A 332 0.91 5.19 -8.45
CA VAL A 332 2.31 4.81 -8.51
C VAL A 332 2.43 3.56 -9.35
N LYS A 333 3.27 3.62 -10.38
CA LYS A 333 3.46 2.54 -11.37
C LYS A 333 4.82 1.86 -11.20
N PRO A 334 5.00 0.64 -11.73
CA PRO A 334 6.30 -0.01 -11.79
C PRO A 334 7.37 0.89 -12.42
N PRO A 335 8.57 0.99 -11.81
CA PRO A 335 9.65 1.84 -12.32
C PRO A 335 10.28 1.28 -13.61
N ASP A 336 10.72 2.18 -14.48
CA ASP A 336 11.55 1.85 -15.65
C ASP A 336 12.94 1.35 -15.25
N LEU A 337 13.70 0.79 -16.21
CA LEU A 337 15.01 0.20 -15.96
C LEU A 337 15.99 1.19 -15.29
N GLU A 338 16.02 2.44 -15.78
CA GLU A 338 16.89 3.49 -15.25
C GLU A 338 16.58 3.78 -13.78
N THR A 339 15.30 3.93 -13.46
CA THR A 339 14.81 4.16 -12.10
C THR A 339 15.10 2.95 -11.21
N ARG A 340 14.95 1.71 -11.70
CA ARG A 340 15.30 0.48 -10.95
C ARG A 340 16.79 0.44 -10.59
N ILE A 341 17.68 0.74 -11.54
CA ILE A 341 19.13 0.82 -11.29
C ILE A 341 19.43 1.89 -10.25
N ALA A 342 18.80 3.07 -10.36
CA ALA A 342 18.96 4.16 -9.41
C ALA A 342 18.47 3.79 -7.99
N ILE A 343 17.35 3.07 -7.89
CA ILE A 343 16.85 2.52 -6.61
C ILE A 343 17.86 1.55 -6.01
N LEU A 344 18.34 0.57 -6.77
CA LEU A 344 19.34 -0.40 -6.27
C LEU A 344 20.63 0.29 -5.82
N ARG A 345 21.09 1.32 -6.56
CA ARG A 345 22.25 2.13 -6.19
C ARG A 345 22.03 2.90 -4.89
N MET A 346 20.84 3.47 -4.70
CA MET A 346 20.47 4.14 -3.46
C MET A 346 20.48 3.17 -2.28
N ILE A 347 19.87 1.99 -2.41
CA ILE A 347 19.84 0.95 -1.37
C ILE A 347 21.27 0.49 -1.04
N ALA A 348 22.10 0.21 -2.05
CA ALA A 348 23.49 -0.17 -1.85
C ALA A 348 24.30 0.90 -1.11
N SER A 349 24.11 2.17 -1.46
CA SER A 349 24.75 3.32 -0.81
C SER A 349 24.36 3.45 0.66
N ILE A 350 23.05 3.37 0.97
CA ILE A 350 22.53 3.43 2.35
C ILE A 350 23.11 2.30 3.20
N ASN A 351 23.27 1.10 2.62
CA ASN A 351 23.82 -0.06 3.30
C ASN A 351 25.35 -0.07 3.37
N GLY A 352 26.04 0.91 2.78
CA GLY A 352 27.51 0.95 2.72
C GLY A 352 28.12 -0.18 1.87
N SER A 353 27.32 -0.82 1.01
CA SER A 353 27.72 -1.96 0.20
C SER A 353 28.28 -1.49 -1.14
N LYS A 354 29.50 -1.91 -1.48
CA LYS A 354 30.10 -1.66 -2.79
C LYS A 354 29.65 -2.74 -3.78
N ILE A 355 28.69 -2.40 -4.63
CA ILE A 355 28.12 -3.30 -5.62
C ILE A 355 28.54 -2.85 -7.02
N PRO A 356 29.15 -3.74 -7.83
CA PRO A 356 29.46 -3.45 -9.22
C PRO A 356 28.22 -3.08 -10.05
N ASN A 357 28.35 -2.14 -10.99
CA ASN A 357 27.22 -1.69 -11.82
C ASN A 357 26.59 -2.82 -12.64
N ASP A 358 27.40 -3.72 -13.18
CA ASP A 358 26.94 -4.88 -13.96
C ASP A 358 26.08 -5.86 -13.13
N VAL A 359 26.25 -5.88 -11.80
CA VAL A 359 25.37 -6.62 -10.88
C VAL A 359 24.05 -5.88 -10.66
N LEU A 360 24.09 -4.55 -10.52
CA LEU A 360 22.88 -3.74 -10.41
C LEU A 360 22.03 -3.83 -11.69
N ASP A 361 22.68 -3.75 -12.85
CA ASP A 361 22.05 -3.90 -14.16
C ASP A 361 21.40 -5.28 -14.29
N LEU A 362 22.13 -6.36 -13.94
CA LEU A 362 21.59 -7.71 -13.94
C LEU A 362 20.34 -7.84 -13.07
N ILE A 363 20.36 -7.31 -11.84
CA ILE A 363 19.18 -7.36 -10.95
C ILE A 363 18.03 -6.54 -11.55
N ALA A 364 18.31 -5.33 -12.04
CA ALA A 364 17.30 -4.43 -12.59
C ALA A 364 16.66 -4.95 -13.89
N GLU A 365 17.41 -5.65 -14.74
CA GLU A 365 16.89 -6.30 -15.95
C GLU A 365 15.98 -7.48 -15.62
N ARG A 366 16.24 -8.16 -14.50
CA ARG A 366 15.58 -9.41 -14.13
C ARG A 366 14.33 -9.24 -13.28
N PHE A 367 14.26 -8.19 -12.46
CA PHE A 367 13.14 -7.92 -11.56
C PHE A 367 12.43 -6.63 -11.97
N THR A 368 11.26 -6.74 -12.58
CA THR A 368 10.56 -5.61 -13.24
C THR A 368 9.30 -5.14 -12.52
N GLU A 369 8.65 -6.03 -11.76
CA GLU A 369 7.27 -5.81 -11.31
C GLU A 369 7.17 -4.98 -10.04
N ASN A 370 8.01 -5.24 -9.03
CA ASN A 370 7.98 -4.51 -7.76
C ASN A 370 9.36 -4.27 -7.14
N ILE A 371 9.47 -3.22 -6.34
CA ILE A 371 10.74 -2.79 -5.73
C ILE A 371 11.17 -3.72 -4.59
N ARG A 372 10.22 -4.43 -3.96
CA ARG A 372 10.54 -5.40 -2.89
C ARG A 372 11.34 -6.58 -3.42
N GLU A 373 11.02 -7.06 -4.62
CA GLU A 373 11.79 -8.10 -5.30
C GLU A 373 13.20 -7.64 -5.67
N LEU A 374 13.35 -6.41 -6.19
CA LEU A 374 14.65 -5.78 -6.45
C LEU A 374 15.51 -5.72 -5.18
N GLU A 375 14.95 -5.19 -4.09
CA GLU A 375 15.62 -5.09 -2.80
C GLU A 375 15.98 -6.47 -2.23
N GLY A 376 15.07 -7.44 -2.35
CA GLY A 376 15.28 -8.82 -1.92
C GLY A 376 16.39 -9.51 -2.69
N ALA A 377 16.46 -9.32 -4.01
CA ALA A 377 17.52 -9.83 -4.86
C ALA A 377 18.89 -9.25 -4.47
N LEU A 378 18.97 -7.92 -4.29
CA LEU A 378 20.20 -7.26 -3.85
C LEU A 378 20.65 -7.74 -2.46
N THR A 379 19.70 -7.83 -1.53
CA THR A 379 19.95 -8.31 -0.16
C THR A 379 20.48 -9.74 -0.18
N ARG A 380 19.94 -10.60 -1.04
CA ARG A 380 20.41 -11.98 -1.17
C ARG A 380 21.82 -12.06 -1.73
N VAL A 381 22.11 -11.37 -2.84
CA VAL A 381 23.44 -11.37 -3.46
C VAL A 381 24.48 -10.88 -2.45
N THR A 382 24.17 -9.82 -1.72
CA THR A 382 25.06 -9.27 -0.68
C THR A 382 25.21 -10.21 0.52
N ALA A 383 24.14 -10.87 0.96
CA ALA A 383 24.20 -11.86 2.03
C ALA A 383 25.07 -13.07 1.65
N VAL A 384 24.90 -13.65 0.46
CA VAL A 384 25.70 -14.80 -0.01
C VAL A 384 27.18 -14.43 -0.14
N ALA A 385 27.48 -13.24 -0.68
CA ALA A 385 28.84 -12.72 -0.76
C ALA A 385 29.48 -12.57 0.63
N SER A 386 28.74 -11.99 1.58
CA SER A 386 29.18 -11.81 2.96
C SER A 386 29.42 -13.15 3.66
N LEU A 387 28.48 -14.09 3.57
CA LEU A 387 28.58 -15.43 4.18
C LEU A 387 29.73 -16.26 3.60
N SER A 388 30.00 -16.11 2.30
CA SER A 388 31.10 -16.79 1.62
C SER A 388 32.44 -16.06 1.75
N ASN A 389 32.45 -14.89 2.40
CA ASN A 389 33.58 -13.97 2.48
C ASN A 389 34.22 -13.68 1.10
N GLN A 390 33.37 -13.50 0.09
CA GLN A 390 33.76 -13.21 -1.29
C GLN A 390 33.24 -11.84 -1.72
N PRO A 391 33.92 -11.15 -2.66
CA PRO A 391 33.39 -9.92 -3.22
C PRO A 391 32.12 -10.19 -4.03
N VAL A 392 31.22 -9.21 -4.07
CA VAL A 392 30.06 -9.26 -4.96
C VAL A 392 30.56 -9.18 -6.41
N THR A 393 30.22 -10.19 -7.21
CA THR A 393 30.56 -10.28 -8.63
C THR A 393 29.32 -10.68 -9.44
N ARG A 394 29.33 -10.39 -10.75
CA ARG A 394 28.24 -10.81 -11.65
C ARG A 394 28.04 -12.32 -11.66
N ALA A 395 29.10 -13.12 -11.68
CA ALA A 395 29.00 -14.58 -11.65
C ALA A 395 28.33 -15.08 -10.36
N LEU A 396 28.69 -14.52 -9.20
CA LEU A 396 28.03 -14.85 -7.93
C LEU A 396 26.56 -14.45 -7.96
N ALA A 397 26.24 -13.27 -8.50
CA ALA A 397 24.87 -12.81 -8.63
C ALA A 397 24.04 -13.72 -9.54
N GLU A 398 24.56 -14.11 -10.70
CA GLU A 398 23.91 -15.05 -11.62
C GLU A 398 23.64 -16.38 -10.93
N GLN A 399 24.64 -16.97 -10.26
CA GLN A 399 24.49 -18.21 -9.51
C GLN A 399 23.45 -18.08 -8.39
N THR A 400 23.48 -16.97 -7.64
CA THR A 400 22.58 -16.73 -6.50
C THR A 400 21.12 -16.51 -6.92
N LEU A 401 20.92 -15.96 -8.12
CA LEU A 401 19.61 -15.59 -8.64
C LEU A 401 19.03 -16.65 -9.59
N GLN A 402 19.79 -17.69 -9.97
CA GLN A 402 19.33 -18.79 -10.84
C GLN A 402 18.02 -19.44 -10.34
N ASP A 403 17.88 -19.66 -9.02
CA ASP A 403 16.71 -20.29 -8.40
C ASP A 403 15.42 -19.45 -8.46
N PHE A 404 15.51 -18.17 -8.86
CA PHE A 404 14.34 -17.31 -9.09
C PHE A 404 13.74 -17.51 -10.48
N PHE A 405 14.51 -18.04 -11.44
CA PHE A 405 14.12 -18.12 -12.84
C PHE A 405 13.76 -19.54 -13.32
N THR A 406 13.86 -20.57 -12.48
CA THR A 406 13.25 -21.88 -12.76
C THR A 406 11.78 -21.88 -12.32
N THR A 407 10.96 -20.99 -12.88
CA THR A 407 9.49 -21.06 -12.72
C THR A 407 8.75 -20.26 -13.81
N ASP A 408 8.80 -20.74 -15.05
CA ASP A 408 7.68 -20.59 -16.01
C ASP A 408 6.96 -21.95 -16.21
N VAL A 409 7.23 -22.94 -15.36
CA VAL A 409 6.43 -24.15 -15.31
C VAL A 409 5.36 -23.95 -14.25
N GLU A 410 4.12 -23.85 -14.70
CA GLU A 410 2.94 -23.83 -13.83
C GLU A 410 2.91 -25.13 -13.02
N ILE A 411 3.30 -25.07 -11.75
CA ILE A 411 3.30 -26.22 -10.84
C ILE A 411 1.85 -26.60 -10.59
N LYS A 412 1.44 -27.80 -11.00
CA LYS A 412 0.06 -28.25 -10.78
C LYS A 412 -0.10 -28.76 -9.35
N PRO A 413 -1.28 -28.57 -8.74
CA PRO A 413 -1.59 -29.10 -7.40
C PRO A 413 -1.37 -30.62 -7.28
N THR A 414 -1.60 -31.36 -8.36
CA THR A 414 -1.36 -32.81 -8.44
C THR A 414 0.10 -33.17 -8.29
N ASP A 415 1.01 -32.33 -8.80
CA ASP A 415 2.46 -32.56 -8.72
C ASP A 415 2.95 -32.32 -7.28
N ILE A 416 2.39 -31.30 -6.62
CA ILE A 416 2.61 -31.00 -5.21
C ILE A 416 2.20 -32.19 -4.34
N ILE A 417 0.96 -32.68 -4.49
CA ILE A 417 0.47 -33.82 -3.71
C ILE A 417 1.32 -35.07 -3.99
N GLY A 418 1.63 -35.35 -5.26
CA GLY A 418 2.45 -36.49 -5.64
C GLY A 418 3.86 -36.45 -5.05
N GLN A 419 4.49 -35.28 -5.05
CA GLN A 419 5.85 -35.12 -4.53
C GLN A 419 5.90 -35.19 -3.01
N VAL A 420 4.93 -34.58 -2.32
CA VAL A 420 4.80 -34.66 -0.86
C VAL A 420 4.50 -36.09 -0.43
N ALA A 421 3.62 -36.80 -1.14
CA ALA A 421 3.34 -38.21 -0.88
C ALA A 421 4.62 -39.06 -0.97
N LYS A 422 5.39 -38.91 -2.06
CA LYS A 422 6.69 -39.59 -2.23
C LYS A 422 7.68 -39.27 -1.12
N TYR A 423 7.77 -38.01 -0.71
CA TYR A 423 8.71 -37.56 0.33
C TYR A 423 8.41 -38.19 1.69
N PHE A 424 7.14 -38.29 2.07
CA PHE A 424 6.73 -38.88 3.35
C PHE A 424 6.45 -40.39 3.29
N HIS A 425 6.77 -41.05 2.16
CA HIS A 425 6.46 -42.46 1.90
C HIS A 425 4.96 -42.81 2.05
N LEU A 426 4.10 -41.91 1.58
CA LEU A 426 2.65 -42.04 1.54
C LEU A 426 2.16 -42.18 0.09
N THR A 427 0.91 -42.56 -0.09
CA THR A 427 0.26 -42.54 -1.41
C THR A 427 -0.46 -41.21 -1.66
N PHE A 428 -0.72 -40.89 -2.93
CA PHE A 428 -1.54 -39.73 -3.29
C PHE A 428 -2.93 -39.78 -2.62
N ASP A 429 -3.54 -40.97 -2.61
CA ASP A 429 -4.86 -41.22 -2.02
C ASP A 429 -4.86 -41.05 -0.50
N ASP A 430 -3.75 -41.26 0.20
CA ASP A 430 -3.65 -40.99 1.65
C ASP A 430 -3.80 -39.49 1.96
N LEU A 431 -3.21 -38.64 1.10
CA LEU A 431 -3.24 -37.19 1.27
C LEU A 431 -4.60 -36.60 0.88
N VAL A 432 -5.26 -37.13 -0.15
CA VAL A 432 -6.62 -36.69 -0.54
C VAL A 432 -7.69 -37.33 0.35
N GLY A 433 -7.47 -38.56 0.82
CA GLY A 433 -8.40 -39.36 1.61
C GLY A 433 -8.61 -38.85 3.05
N ARG A 434 -9.49 -39.53 3.79
CA ARG A 434 -9.98 -39.08 5.12
C ARG A 434 -9.08 -39.43 6.31
N SER A 435 -7.94 -40.09 6.09
CA SER A 435 -7.06 -40.56 7.17
C SER A 435 -6.52 -39.41 8.03
N ARG A 436 -6.58 -39.59 9.35
CA ARG A 436 -6.18 -38.59 10.36
C ARG A 436 -4.94 -38.99 11.17
N THR A 437 -4.19 -40.00 10.72
CA THR A 437 -2.94 -40.37 11.39
C THR A 437 -1.97 -39.19 11.38
N LYS A 438 -1.16 -39.05 12.44
CA LYS A 438 -0.32 -37.87 12.65
C LYS A 438 0.62 -37.58 11.47
N ASN A 439 1.21 -38.63 10.88
CA ASN A 439 2.10 -38.48 9.72
C ASN A 439 1.35 -38.00 8.47
N VAL A 440 0.19 -38.58 8.18
CA VAL A 440 -0.65 -38.19 7.03
C VAL A 440 -1.20 -36.77 7.20
N ALA A 441 -1.60 -36.40 8.41
CA ALA A 441 -2.08 -35.05 8.71
C ALA A 441 -1.00 -33.99 8.49
N LEU A 442 0.23 -34.25 8.95
CA LEU A 442 1.37 -33.35 8.76
C LEU A 442 1.72 -33.20 7.27
N ALA A 443 1.90 -34.31 6.56
CA ALA A 443 2.21 -34.31 5.14
C ALA A 443 1.11 -33.58 4.33
N ARG A 444 -0.17 -33.78 4.67
CA ARG A 444 -1.28 -33.08 4.02
C ARG A 444 -1.27 -31.57 4.30
N GLN A 445 -0.99 -31.16 5.53
CA GLN A 445 -0.90 -29.74 5.87
C GLN A 445 0.23 -29.04 5.11
N ILE A 446 1.39 -29.71 4.99
CA ILE A 446 2.52 -29.23 4.19
C ILE A 446 2.15 -29.15 2.70
N ALA A 447 1.44 -30.14 2.16
CA ALA A 447 0.97 -30.11 0.77
C ALA A 447 -0.02 -28.96 0.50
N MET A 448 -0.95 -28.68 1.43
CA MET A 448 -1.87 -27.55 1.33
C MET A 448 -1.17 -26.20 1.41
N TYR A 449 -0.17 -26.08 2.29
CA TYR A 449 0.67 -24.90 2.41
C TYR A 449 1.43 -24.64 1.09
N LEU A 450 2.10 -25.67 0.55
CA LEU A 450 2.82 -25.56 -0.72
C LEU A 450 1.89 -25.27 -1.90
N ALA A 451 0.70 -25.86 -1.95
CA ALA A 451 -0.29 -25.55 -2.99
C ALA A 451 -0.73 -24.08 -2.94
N ARG A 452 -0.85 -23.50 -1.73
CA ARG A 452 -1.21 -22.09 -1.59
C ARG A 452 -0.07 -21.15 -1.97
N GLU A 453 1.18 -21.51 -1.67
CA GLU A 453 2.36 -20.69 -1.95
C GLU A 453 2.84 -20.80 -3.40
N MET A 454 2.70 -21.97 -4.02
CA MET A 454 3.30 -22.28 -5.33
C MET A 454 2.29 -22.28 -6.48
N THR A 455 1.00 -22.04 -6.22
CA THR A 455 -0.05 -21.97 -7.25
C THR A 455 -0.98 -20.78 -7.01
N SER A 456 -1.68 -20.36 -8.07
CA SER A 456 -2.66 -19.26 -8.01
C SER A 456 -4.04 -19.68 -7.51
N MET A 457 -4.19 -20.87 -6.91
CA MET A 457 -5.48 -21.39 -6.48
C MET A 457 -6.05 -20.67 -5.26
N SER A 458 -7.38 -20.56 -5.20
CA SER A 458 -8.08 -20.10 -4.01
C SER A 458 -8.11 -21.18 -2.92
N LEU A 459 -8.36 -20.78 -1.67
CA LEU A 459 -8.50 -21.74 -0.55
C LEU A 459 -9.65 -22.74 -0.79
N LEU A 460 -10.69 -22.32 -1.52
CA LEU A 460 -11.81 -23.16 -1.90
C LEU A 460 -11.37 -24.23 -2.91
N ASP A 461 -10.67 -23.82 -3.98
CA ASP A 461 -10.22 -24.75 -5.02
C ASP A 461 -9.15 -25.72 -4.50
N ILE A 462 -8.29 -25.28 -3.59
CA ILE A 462 -7.36 -26.17 -2.88
C ILE A 462 -8.17 -27.19 -2.06
N GLY A 463 -9.19 -26.75 -1.32
CA GLY A 463 -10.09 -27.64 -0.58
C GLY A 463 -10.69 -28.75 -1.44
N GLU A 464 -11.14 -28.42 -2.64
CA GLU A 464 -11.68 -29.36 -3.63
C GLU A 464 -10.65 -30.41 -4.08
N VAL A 465 -9.44 -29.98 -4.44
CA VAL A 465 -8.34 -30.87 -4.85
C VAL A 465 -7.95 -31.85 -3.73
N PHE A 466 -8.04 -31.41 -2.48
CA PHE A 466 -7.83 -32.26 -1.31
C PHE A 466 -9.13 -32.96 -0.86
N GLY A 467 -9.97 -33.41 -1.79
CA GLY A 467 -11.09 -34.30 -1.50
C GLY A 467 -12.32 -33.61 -0.91
N GLY A 468 -12.61 -32.38 -1.33
CA GLY A 468 -13.79 -31.60 -0.94
C GLY A 468 -13.74 -31.11 0.52
N ARG A 469 -12.59 -30.60 0.95
CA ARG A 469 -12.39 -30.06 2.31
C ARG A 469 -12.78 -28.59 2.39
N ASP A 470 -13.30 -28.18 3.54
CA ASP A 470 -13.65 -26.78 3.79
C ASP A 470 -12.43 -25.85 3.70
N HIS A 471 -12.62 -24.68 3.08
CA HIS A 471 -11.60 -23.64 2.93
C HIS A 471 -10.96 -23.22 4.27
N THR A 472 -11.70 -23.29 5.38
CA THR A 472 -11.19 -23.04 6.75
C THR A 472 -10.15 -24.08 7.17
N THR A 473 -10.28 -25.34 6.73
CA THR A 473 -9.29 -26.39 6.98
C THR A 473 -7.97 -26.09 6.27
N VAL A 474 -8.04 -25.61 5.04
CA VAL A 474 -6.87 -25.18 4.25
C VAL A 474 -6.20 -23.96 4.92
N MET A 475 -7.00 -22.99 5.36
CA MET A 475 -6.52 -21.83 6.13
C MET A 475 -5.80 -22.23 7.41
N HIS A 476 -6.40 -23.11 8.22
CA HIS A 476 -5.77 -23.60 9.45
C HIS A 476 -4.48 -24.39 9.17
N ALA A 477 -4.44 -25.20 8.11
CA ALA A 477 -3.23 -25.90 7.68
C ALA A 477 -2.12 -24.91 7.31
N TYR A 478 -2.47 -23.87 6.54
CA TYR A 478 -1.53 -22.83 6.11
C TYR A 478 -0.92 -22.07 7.28
N THR A 479 -1.75 -21.53 8.17
CA THR A 479 -1.28 -20.78 9.36
C THR A 479 -0.42 -21.67 10.25
N ARG A 480 -0.85 -22.91 10.50
CA ARG A 480 -0.12 -23.84 11.36
C ARG A 480 1.26 -24.18 10.81
N VAL A 481 1.40 -24.45 9.52
CA VAL A 481 2.71 -24.74 8.91
C VAL A 481 3.59 -23.50 8.93
N SER A 482 3.04 -22.33 8.62
CA SER A 482 3.78 -21.04 8.68
C SER A 482 4.34 -20.77 10.08
N ASP A 483 3.53 -20.94 11.12
CA ASP A 483 3.95 -20.74 12.52
C ASP A 483 4.97 -21.81 12.97
N GLU A 484 4.75 -23.08 12.59
CA GLU A 484 5.66 -24.16 12.96
C GLU A 484 7.03 -24.04 12.28
N MET A 485 7.12 -23.47 11.08
CA MET A 485 8.39 -23.18 10.40
C MET A 485 9.26 -22.18 11.18
N GLN A 486 8.66 -21.25 11.93
CA GLN A 486 9.40 -20.29 12.76
C GLN A 486 9.95 -20.92 14.04
N GLN A 487 9.32 -22.00 14.51
CA GLN A 487 9.60 -22.60 15.82
C GLN A 487 10.39 -23.91 15.70
N LYS A 488 10.25 -24.64 14.59
CA LYS A 488 10.82 -25.98 14.40
C LYS A 488 11.62 -26.04 13.11
N GLN A 489 12.93 -26.17 13.25
CA GLN A 489 13.86 -26.31 12.12
C GLN A 489 13.51 -27.48 11.19
N GLU A 490 12.97 -28.58 11.74
CA GLU A 490 12.58 -29.76 10.98
C GLU A 490 11.47 -29.45 9.95
N ILE A 491 10.45 -28.68 10.35
CA ILE A 491 9.34 -28.31 9.45
C ILE A 491 9.83 -27.35 8.36
N TYR A 492 10.69 -26.39 8.73
CA TYR A 492 11.35 -25.51 7.78
C TYR A 492 12.14 -26.30 6.74
N ASN A 493 12.93 -27.29 7.17
CA ASN A 493 13.71 -28.13 6.26
C ASN A 493 12.81 -28.94 5.32
N TYR A 494 11.71 -29.53 5.81
CA TYR A 494 10.76 -30.26 4.97
C TYR A 494 10.17 -29.38 3.87
N VAL A 495 9.69 -28.19 4.23
CA VAL A 495 9.11 -27.24 3.27
C VAL A 495 10.16 -26.81 2.25
N MET A 496 11.35 -26.40 2.69
CA MET A 496 12.44 -25.97 1.81
C MET A 496 12.87 -27.06 0.82
N GLU A 497 13.12 -28.29 1.30
CA GLU A 497 13.50 -29.40 0.44
C GLU A 497 12.41 -29.76 -0.58
N LEU A 498 11.14 -29.75 -0.16
CA LEU A 498 10.01 -30.01 -1.05
C LEU A 498 9.84 -28.90 -2.08
N THR A 499 10.00 -27.63 -1.71
CA THR A 499 9.98 -26.49 -2.62
C THR A 499 11.08 -26.62 -3.68
N VAL A 500 12.31 -26.97 -3.29
CA VAL A 500 13.43 -27.19 -4.22
C VAL A 500 13.13 -28.35 -5.17
N ARG A 501 12.68 -29.50 -4.65
CA ARG A 501 12.36 -30.68 -5.47
C ARG A 501 11.20 -30.43 -6.43
N LEU A 502 10.18 -29.67 -6.00
CA LEU A 502 9.04 -29.31 -6.84
C LEU A 502 9.47 -28.43 -7.99
N LYS A 503 10.34 -27.44 -7.75
CA LYS A 503 10.90 -26.60 -8.81
C LYS A 503 11.75 -27.40 -9.80
N GLN A 504 12.59 -28.33 -9.32
CA GLN A 504 13.48 -29.16 -10.16
C GLN A 504 12.75 -30.23 -10.99
N ASN A 505 11.62 -30.78 -10.53
CA ASN A 505 10.88 -31.82 -11.25
C ASN A 505 9.98 -31.28 -12.36
N SER A 506 9.68 -29.98 -12.36
CA SER A 506 8.94 -29.29 -13.42
C SER A 506 9.72 -29.18 -14.74
N ASP A 507 11.05 -29.36 -14.70
CA ASP A 507 11.97 -29.24 -15.85
C ASP A 507 12.09 -30.54 -16.69
N LYS A 508 11.18 -31.51 -16.53
CA LYS A 508 11.20 -32.80 -17.25
C LYS A 508 9.95 -33.08 -18.07
#